data_AF-A0A0N4YFZ6-F1
#
_entry.id   AF-A0A0N4YFZ6-F1
#
_cell.length_a   1.000
_cell.length_b   1.000
_cell.length_c   1.000
_cell.angle_alpha   90.00
_cell.angle_beta   90.00
_cell.angle_gamma   90.00
#
_symmetry.space_group_name_H-M   'P 1'
#
loop_
_entity.id
_entity.type
_entity.pdbx_description
1 polymer ?
#
loop_
_entity_poly.entity_id
_entity_poly.type
_entity_poly.pdbx_seq_one_letter_code
_entity_poly.pdbx_strand_id
1 'polypeptide(L)'
;MWLACGSRLYLFPGPRCCNDNGWYRVAEKARLHLTALREHYEEFLPQVVDKLPTTNGAADTGSSCFVVAMLAHAEVLVPERQARLFYDVCARQLVSWVALEQLPANQEAGSYRHQEHKSYPGVQGGKILKSRERRRQQRRHRSEKRTLERGEPNH
;
A
#
# COMPACT_ATOMS: atom_id res chain seq x y z
N MET A 1 -0.10 6.43 35.04
CA MET A 1 -0.17 7.90 34.97
C MET A 1 -1.20 8.39 33.95
N TRP A 2 -1.14 8.01 32.66
CA TRP A 2 -2.07 8.55 31.65
C TRP A 2 -3.54 8.15 31.82
N LEU A 3 -3.83 6.89 32.17
CA LEU A 3 -5.20 6.43 32.46
C LEU A 3 -5.83 7.14 33.67
N ALA A 4 -5.01 7.43 34.69
CA ALA A 4 -5.43 8.19 35.86
C ALA A 4 -5.76 9.65 35.53
N CYS A 5 -5.20 10.19 34.44
CA CYS A 5 -5.54 11.51 33.90
C CYS A 5 -6.74 11.47 32.94
N GLY A 6 -7.47 10.34 32.84
CA GLY A 6 -8.65 10.19 31.99
C GLY A 6 -8.35 9.89 30.52
N SER A 7 -7.12 9.51 30.18
CA SER A 7 -6.77 9.13 28.80
C SER A 7 -7.31 7.75 28.45
N ARG A 8 -7.83 7.58 27.24
CA ARG A 8 -8.22 6.27 26.71
C ARG A 8 -7.07 5.58 26.00
N LEU A 9 -6.95 4.27 26.19
CA LEU A 9 -5.98 3.42 25.50
C LEU A 9 -6.69 2.67 24.38
N TYR A 10 -6.16 2.77 23.17
CA TYR A 10 -6.68 2.11 21.98
C TYR A 10 -5.67 1.09 21.47
N LEU A 11 -6.04 -0.18 21.45
CA LEU A 11 -5.21 -1.24 20.90
C LEU A 11 -5.69 -1.63 19.51
N PHE A 12 -4.87 -1.39 18.51
CA PHE A 12 -5.19 -1.68 17.11
C PHE A 12 -4.18 -2.64 16.49
N PRO A 13 -4.65 -3.57 15.66
CA PRO A 13 -3.77 -4.46 14.94
C PRO A 13 -3.02 -3.69 13.86
N GLY A 14 -1.69 -3.73 13.93
CA GLY A 14 -0.84 -3.28 12.84
C GLY A 14 -0.91 -4.22 11.63
N PRO A 15 -0.20 -3.87 10.53
CA PRO A 15 -0.11 -4.71 9.34
C PRO A 15 0.31 -6.14 9.67
N ARG A 16 -0.29 -7.11 8.97
CA ARG A 16 0.03 -8.53 9.12
C ARG A 16 1.36 -8.84 8.43
N CYS A 17 2.23 -9.56 9.11
CA CYS A 17 3.47 -10.08 8.52
C CYS A 17 3.30 -11.54 8.09
N CYS A 18 4.24 -12.08 7.31
CA CYS A 18 4.18 -13.49 6.86
C CYS A 18 4.19 -14.52 8.01
N ASN A 19 4.62 -14.10 9.21
CA ASN A 19 4.57 -14.92 10.42
C ASN A 19 3.30 -14.63 11.21
N ASP A 20 2.19 -15.23 10.78
CA ASP A 20 0.88 -15.09 11.43
C ASP A 20 0.94 -15.41 12.92
N ASN A 21 1.56 -16.53 13.28
CA ASN A 21 1.68 -16.95 14.68
C ASN A 21 2.43 -15.91 15.51
N GLY A 22 3.48 -15.29 14.97
CA GLY A 22 4.19 -14.19 15.62
C GLY A 22 3.30 -12.97 15.83
N TRP A 23 2.54 -12.59 14.81
CA TRP A 23 1.60 -11.47 14.86
C TRP A 23 0.49 -11.69 15.91
N TYR A 24 -0.12 -12.87 15.96
CA TYR A 24 -1.12 -13.21 16.98
C TYR A 24 -0.52 -13.27 18.39
N ARG A 25 0.69 -13.83 18.56
CA ARG A 25 1.37 -13.88 19.87
C ARG A 25 1.65 -12.49 20.42
N VAL A 26 1.94 -11.49 19.57
CA VAL A 26 2.11 -10.11 20.02
C VAL A 26 0.78 -9.55 20.54
N ALA A 27 -0.32 -9.79 19.84
CA ALA A 27 -1.65 -9.37 20.28
C ALA A 27 -2.06 -10.04 21.60
N GLU A 28 -1.82 -11.34 21.74
CA GLU A 28 -2.07 -12.08 22.98
C GLU A 28 -1.23 -11.55 24.15
N LYS A 29 0.07 -11.35 23.94
CA LYS A 29 0.96 -10.78 24.96
C LYS A 29 0.53 -9.38 25.38
N ALA A 30 0.13 -8.53 24.43
CA ALA A 30 -0.36 -7.19 24.74
C ALA A 30 -1.60 -7.26 25.67
N ARG A 31 -2.53 -8.19 25.42
CA ARG A 31 -3.66 -8.42 26.33
C ARG A 31 -3.24 -8.94 27.69
N LEU A 32 -2.30 -9.89 27.76
CA LEU A 32 -1.80 -10.40 29.04
C LEU A 32 -1.22 -9.28 29.91
N HIS A 33 -0.50 -8.33 29.31
CA HIS A 33 -0.01 -7.14 30.01
C HIS A 33 -1.16 -6.24 30.51
N LEU A 34 -2.27 -6.14 29.76
CA LEU A 34 -3.46 -5.45 30.24
C LEU A 34 -4.21 -6.20 31.33
N THR A 35 -4.17 -7.54 31.34
CA THR A 35 -4.75 -8.34 32.42
C THR A 35 -4.05 -8.08 33.75
N ALA A 36 -2.72 -7.88 33.76
CA ALA A 36 -2.02 -7.45 34.97
C ALA A 36 -2.49 -6.05 35.45
N LEU A 37 -2.83 -5.17 34.52
CA LEU A 37 -3.46 -3.87 34.80
C LEU A 37 -4.86 -4.04 35.38
N ARG A 38 -5.62 -5.04 34.91
CA ARG A 38 -6.97 -5.38 35.38
C ARG A 38 -6.99 -5.82 36.84
N GLU A 39 -5.98 -6.58 37.26
CA GLU A 39 -5.89 -7.10 38.64
C GLU A 39 -5.65 -6.00 39.67
N HIS A 40 -4.96 -4.92 39.29
CA HIS A 40 -4.58 -3.85 40.21
C HIS A 40 -5.37 -2.54 40.02
N TYR A 41 -5.98 -2.33 38.85
CA TYR A 41 -6.60 -1.06 38.47
C TYR A 41 -7.86 -1.25 37.63
N GLU A 42 -8.82 -2.01 38.15
CA GLU A 42 -10.10 -2.33 37.47
C GLU A 42 -10.88 -1.08 37.04
N GLU A 43 -10.76 0.01 37.81
CA GLU A 43 -11.34 1.33 37.53
C GLU A 43 -10.92 1.93 36.18
N PHE A 44 -9.78 1.54 35.61
CA PHE A 44 -9.30 2.04 34.33
C PHE A 44 -9.72 1.18 33.13
N LEU A 45 -10.30 0.00 33.34
CA LEU A 45 -10.72 -0.88 32.23
C LEU A 45 -11.72 -0.24 31.26
N PRO A 46 -12.71 0.56 31.69
CA PRO A 46 -13.63 1.21 30.76
C PRO A 46 -12.92 2.18 29.80
N GLN A 47 -11.68 2.57 30.09
CA GLN A 47 -10.87 3.46 29.25
C GLN A 47 -10.06 2.68 28.19
N VAL A 48 -10.07 1.35 28.21
CA VAL A 48 -9.33 0.50 27.27
C VAL A 48 -10.26 0.00 26.16
N VAL A 49 -9.92 0.31 24.92
CA VAL A 49 -10.60 -0.18 23.72
C VAL A 49 -9.69 -1.17 23.01
N ASP A 50 -10.00 -2.45 23.14
CA ASP A 50 -9.26 -3.54 22.48
C ASP A 50 -9.89 -3.91 21.13
N LYS A 51 -9.13 -3.72 20.04
CA LYS A 51 -9.47 -4.14 18.68
C LYS A 51 -8.48 -5.16 18.11
N LEU A 52 -7.60 -5.72 18.95
CA LEU A 52 -6.65 -6.72 18.51
C LEU A 52 -7.35 -7.99 18.02
N PRO A 53 -6.72 -8.79 17.17
CA PRO A 53 -7.24 -10.10 16.75
C PRO A 53 -7.41 -11.05 17.95
N THR A 54 -8.54 -11.74 18.05
CA THR A 54 -8.85 -12.63 19.19
C THR A 54 -8.51 -14.10 18.91
N THR A 55 -8.53 -14.55 17.66
CA THR A 55 -8.41 -15.97 17.31
C THR A 55 -7.30 -16.18 16.30
N ASN A 56 -6.34 -17.06 16.61
CA ASN A 56 -5.27 -17.38 15.67
C ASN A 56 -5.84 -17.91 14.35
N GLY A 57 -5.32 -17.40 13.24
CA GLY A 57 -5.79 -17.72 11.89
C GLY A 57 -7.09 -17.04 11.45
N ALA A 58 -7.79 -16.33 12.34
CA ALA A 58 -9.02 -15.62 12.01
C ALA A 58 -8.96 -14.16 12.49
N ALA A 59 -8.95 -13.24 11.54
CA ALA A 59 -9.13 -11.82 11.81
C ALA A 59 -10.41 -11.36 11.09
N ASP A 60 -11.15 -10.45 11.71
CA ASP A 60 -12.34 -9.86 11.11
C ASP A 60 -11.96 -9.18 9.79
N THR A 61 -12.73 -9.46 8.73
CA THR A 61 -12.63 -8.78 7.43
C THR A 61 -12.74 -7.26 7.55
N GLY A 62 -13.43 -6.76 8.58
CA GLY A 62 -13.52 -5.34 8.90
C GLY A 62 -12.28 -4.76 9.59
N SER A 63 -11.27 -5.57 9.90
CA SER A 63 -10.04 -5.15 10.58
C SER A 63 -9.13 -4.32 9.69
N SER A 64 -8.52 -3.27 10.24
CA SER A 64 -7.57 -2.41 9.55
C SER A 64 -6.35 -3.17 9.02
N CYS A 65 -5.96 -4.28 9.65
CA CYS A 65 -4.81 -5.08 9.26
C CYS A 65 -4.92 -5.74 7.87
N PHE A 66 -6.12 -5.87 7.28
CA PHE A 66 -6.33 -6.44 5.94
C PHE A 66 -6.12 -5.45 4.80
N VAL A 67 -6.06 -4.16 5.13
CA VAL A 67 -6.06 -3.09 4.14
C VAL A 67 -4.64 -2.83 3.63
N VAL A 68 -3.65 -3.20 4.42
CA VAL A 68 -2.24 -3.22 4.04
C VAL A 68 -1.92 -4.61 3.49
N ALA A 69 -1.12 -4.68 2.41
CA ALA A 69 -0.62 -5.96 1.92
C ALA A 69 0.19 -6.66 3.02
N MET A 70 0.19 -8.00 3.02
CA MET A 70 1.03 -8.74 3.97
C MET A 70 2.49 -8.33 3.80
N LEU A 71 3.11 -7.89 4.89
CA LEU A 71 4.51 -7.50 4.89
C LEU A 71 5.37 -8.76 4.97
N ALA A 72 6.30 -8.91 4.02
CA ALA A 72 7.26 -10.01 4.06
C ALA A 72 8.10 -9.97 5.35
N HIS A 73 8.51 -8.77 5.77
CA HIS A 73 9.26 -8.53 7.00
C HIS A 73 8.79 -7.25 7.68
N ALA A 74 9.02 -7.14 9.00
CA ALA A 74 8.63 -5.98 9.80
C ALA A 74 9.37 -4.68 9.39
N GLU A 75 10.51 -4.80 8.71
CA GLU A 75 11.34 -3.68 8.25
C GLU A 75 10.89 -3.12 6.89
N VAL A 76 9.93 -3.77 6.22
CA VAL A 76 9.44 -3.32 4.92
C VAL A 76 8.57 -2.08 5.10
N LEU A 77 8.91 -1.02 4.38
CA LEU A 77 8.11 0.19 4.34
C LEU A 77 6.75 -0.08 3.68
N VAL A 78 5.69 0.42 4.31
CA VAL A 78 4.33 0.37 3.76
C VAL A 78 4.19 1.48 2.71
N PRO A 79 3.76 1.18 1.47
CA PRO A 79 3.48 2.20 0.47
C PRO A 79 2.46 3.22 0.99
N GLU A 80 2.67 4.52 0.69
CA GLU A 80 1.82 5.61 1.19
C GLU A 80 0.33 5.34 0.95
N ARG A 81 -0.04 4.90 -0.26
CA ARG A 81 -1.43 4.55 -0.59
C ARG A 81 -2.04 3.54 0.39
N GLN A 82 -1.28 2.51 0.78
CA GLN A 82 -1.75 1.50 1.73
C GLN A 82 -1.78 2.05 3.16
N ALA A 83 -0.81 2.87 3.54
CA ALA A 83 -0.79 3.53 4.84
C ALA A 83 -1.99 4.49 5.02
N ARG A 84 -2.34 5.25 3.97
CA ARG A 84 -3.52 6.12 3.96
C ARG A 84 -4.81 5.31 4.09
N LEU A 85 -4.95 4.23 3.31
CA LEU A 85 -6.12 3.34 3.41
C LEU A 85 -6.23 2.70 4.80
N PHE A 86 -5.11 2.29 5.40
CA PHE A 86 -5.06 1.79 6.76
C PHE A 86 -5.56 2.84 7.76
N TYR A 87 -5.07 4.07 7.65
CA TYR A 87 -5.50 5.19 8.48
C TYR A 87 -7.01 5.45 8.36
N ASP A 88 -7.55 5.47 7.14
CA ASP A 88 -8.98 5.71 6.90
C ASP A 88 -9.86 4.61 7.51
N VAL A 89 -9.38 3.37 7.53
CA VAL A 89 -10.09 2.25 8.15
C VAL A 89 -10.01 2.36 9.67
N CYS A 90 -8.83 2.67 10.22
CA CYS A 90 -8.67 2.96 11.65
C CYS A 90 -9.59 4.10 12.09
N ALA A 91 -9.65 5.20 11.34
CA ALA A 91 -10.51 6.35 11.63
C ALA A 91 -12.00 5.95 11.67
N ARG A 92 -12.45 5.15 10.70
CA ARG A 92 -13.83 4.64 10.67
C ARG A 92 -14.12 3.69 11.82
N GLN A 93 -13.20 2.78 12.13
CA GLN A 93 -13.33 1.89 13.28
C GLN A 93 -13.35 2.67 14.60
N LEU A 94 -12.68 3.81 14.66
CA LEU A 94 -12.55 4.62 15.87
C LEU A 94 -13.59 5.73 16.03
N VAL A 95 -14.44 5.96 15.03
CA VAL A 95 -15.30 7.15 14.94
C VAL A 95 -16.23 7.35 16.15
N SER A 96 -16.67 6.26 16.79
CA SER A 96 -17.51 6.32 18.00
C SER A 96 -16.74 6.73 19.26
N TRP A 97 -15.41 6.71 19.21
CA TRP A 97 -14.54 6.96 20.36
C TRP A 97 -13.60 8.14 20.18
N VAL A 98 -13.12 8.41 18.97
CA VAL A 98 -12.21 9.52 18.64
C VAL A 98 -12.39 9.97 17.20
N ALA A 99 -12.32 11.29 16.98
CA ALA A 99 -12.22 11.87 15.65
C ALA A 99 -10.73 12.01 15.29
N LEU A 100 -10.26 11.20 14.34
CA LEU A 100 -8.91 11.31 13.80
C LEU A 100 -8.83 12.48 12.80
N GLU A 101 -7.65 13.08 12.69
CA GLU A 101 -7.39 14.18 11.76
C GLU A 101 -7.61 13.75 10.30
N GLN A 102 -8.03 14.69 9.45
CA GLN A 102 -8.09 14.39 8.02
C GLN A 102 -6.71 14.43 7.42
N LEU A 103 -6.32 13.35 6.75
CA LEU A 103 -5.08 13.33 5.99
C LEU A 103 -5.14 14.37 4.86
N PRO A 104 -4.06 15.13 4.62
CA PRO A 104 -4.02 16.07 3.51
C PRO A 104 -4.30 15.32 2.20
N ALA A 105 -5.03 15.96 1.28
CA ALA A 105 -5.30 15.37 -0.03
C ALA A 105 -4.00 14.82 -0.63
N ASN A 106 -4.08 13.68 -1.34
CA ASN A 106 -2.96 13.20 -2.14
C ASN A 106 -2.53 14.38 -3.00
N GLN A 107 -1.41 15.02 -2.67
CA GLN A 107 -0.67 15.73 -3.66
C GLN A 107 -0.27 14.61 -4.59
N GLU A 108 -1.03 14.43 -5.67
CA GLU A 108 -0.58 13.63 -6.79
C GLU A 108 0.80 14.17 -7.10
N ALA A 109 1.80 13.45 -6.59
CA ALA A 109 3.22 13.56 -6.81
C ALA A 109 3.47 14.59 -7.93
N GLY A 110 3.55 15.87 -7.56
CA GLY A 110 3.40 16.97 -8.52
C GLY A 110 4.41 16.75 -9.61
N SER A 111 3.94 16.32 -10.79
CA SER A 111 4.74 15.91 -11.94
C SER A 111 6.19 15.59 -11.54
N TYR A 112 6.42 14.50 -10.80
CA TYR A 112 7.78 13.96 -10.78
C TYR A 112 7.99 13.53 -12.22
N ARG A 113 8.56 14.44 -13.02
CA ARG A 113 9.20 14.11 -14.28
C ARG A 113 9.99 12.88 -13.92
N HIS A 114 9.57 11.75 -14.47
CA HIS A 114 10.40 10.57 -14.57
C HIS A 114 11.76 11.11 -14.97
N GLN A 115 12.69 11.13 -14.03
CA GLN A 115 14.09 11.14 -14.38
C GLN A 115 14.19 9.86 -15.20
N GLU A 116 14.27 10.06 -16.51
CA GLU A 116 14.41 9.01 -17.51
C GLU A 116 15.65 8.21 -17.10
N HIS A 117 15.43 7.17 -16.30
CA HIS A 117 16.35 6.07 -16.20
C HIS A 117 16.41 5.51 -17.61
N LYS A 118 17.51 5.86 -18.27
CA LYS A 118 18.00 5.34 -19.55
C LYS A 118 17.22 4.11 -19.99
N SER A 119 16.38 4.31 -21.00
CA SER A 119 15.67 3.28 -21.71
C SER A 119 16.67 2.21 -22.15
N TYR A 120 16.70 1.07 -21.44
CA TYR A 120 17.29 -0.15 -21.97
C TYR A 120 16.31 -0.71 -23.00
N PRO A 121 16.73 -0.94 -24.24
CA PRO A 121 15.83 -1.35 -25.29
C PRO A 121 15.46 -2.83 -25.12
N GLY A 122 14.20 -3.05 -24.77
CA GLY A 122 13.43 -4.15 -25.32
C GLY A 122 13.52 -5.50 -24.60
N VAL A 123 12.67 -5.69 -23.60
CA VAL A 123 11.94 -6.96 -23.43
C VAL A 123 10.59 -6.64 -22.77
N GLN A 124 9.51 -6.64 -23.56
CA GLN A 124 8.15 -6.75 -23.04
C GLN A 124 7.46 -7.86 -23.82
N GLY A 125 7.11 -8.95 -23.14
CA GLY A 125 6.04 -9.86 -23.58
C GLY A 125 6.26 -10.66 -24.86
N GLY A 126 7.49 -11.03 -25.21
CA GLY A 126 7.78 -12.17 -26.11
C GLY A 126 7.38 -12.04 -27.60
N LYS A 127 6.63 -11.02 -28.03
CA LYS A 127 6.31 -10.78 -29.45
C LYS A 127 6.14 -9.28 -29.69
N ILE A 128 6.64 -8.82 -30.84
CA ILE A 128 6.52 -7.45 -31.43
C ILE A 128 7.77 -6.56 -31.29
N LEU A 129 8.84 -6.92 -32.02
CA LEU A 129 9.78 -5.93 -32.61
C LEU A 129 9.83 -6.04 -34.16
N LYS A 130 9.44 -7.18 -34.72
CA LYS A 130 9.49 -7.42 -36.18
C LYS A 130 8.50 -6.55 -36.98
N SER A 131 7.34 -6.21 -36.42
CA SER A 131 6.31 -5.42 -37.13
C SER A 131 6.68 -3.95 -37.30
N ARG A 132 7.44 -3.37 -36.35
CA ARG A 132 7.85 -1.96 -36.41
C ARG A 132 8.99 -1.75 -37.39
N GLU A 133 9.96 -2.67 -37.41
CA GLU A 133 11.03 -2.74 -38.43
C GLU A 133 10.44 -2.89 -39.84
N ARG A 134 9.49 -3.82 -40.02
CA ARG A 134 8.85 -4.09 -41.31
C ARG A 134 8.04 -2.89 -41.82
N ARG A 135 7.32 -2.19 -40.94
CA ARG A 135 6.63 -0.94 -41.30
C ARG A 135 7.60 0.19 -41.66
N ARG A 136 8.77 0.26 -41.01
CA ARG A 136 9.80 1.26 -41.32
C ARG A 136 10.46 0.99 -42.67
N GLN A 137 10.77 -0.27 -42.97
CA GLN A 137 11.30 -0.68 -44.27
C GLN A 137 10.28 -0.47 -45.41
N GLN A 138 9.00 -0.81 -45.21
CA GLN A 138 7.96 -0.53 -46.21
C GLN A 138 7.77 0.97 -46.47
N ARG A 139 7.91 1.82 -45.45
CA ARG A 139 7.83 3.28 -45.62
C ARG A 139 9.02 3.82 -46.42
N ARG A 140 10.24 3.33 -46.16
CA ARG A 140 11.44 3.69 -46.95
C ARG A 140 11.33 3.26 -48.41
N HIS A 141 10.92 2.01 -48.65
CA HIS A 141 10.77 1.50 -50.01
C HIS A 141 9.68 2.25 -50.80
N ARG A 142 8.61 2.73 -50.14
CA ARG A 142 7.58 3.56 -50.77
C ARG A 142 8.04 5.00 -51.03
N SER A 143 8.89 5.57 -50.17
CA SER A 143 9.45 6.90 -50.43
C SER A 143 10.49 6.85 -51.56
N GLU A 144 11.33 5.83 -51.60
CA GLU A 144 12.34 5.63 -52.65
C GLU A 144 11.69 5.43 -54.03
N LYS A 145 10.60 4.66 -54.08
CA LYS A 145 9.83 4.49 -55.32
C LYS A 145 9.17 5.79 -55.80
N ARG A 146 8.67 6.62 -54.88
CA ARG A 146 8.11 7.95 -55.21
C ARG A 146 9.16 8.97 -55.66
N THR A 147 10.40 8.86 -55.18
CA THR A 147 11.51 9.73 -55.63
C THR A 147 12.05 9.31 -56.99
N LEU A 148 12.04 8.01 -57.31
CA LEU A 148 12.37 7.50 -58.64
C LEU A 148 11.30 7.89 -59.68
N GLU A 149 10.01 7.78 -59.34
CA GLU A 149 8.89 8.18 -60.22
C GLU A 149 8.76 9.71 -60.41
N ARG A 150 9.43 10.53 -59.59
CA ARG A 150 9.48 12.00 -59.74
C ARG A 150 10.78 12.51 -60.38
N GLY A 151 11.72 11.62 -60.68
CA GLY A 151 13.06 11.94 -61.16
C GLY A 151 13.30 11.63 -62.64
N GLU A 152 12.28 11.27 -63.42
CA GLU A 152 12.38 11.25 -64.89
C GLU A 152 12.09 12.66 -65.44
N PRO A 153 13.11 13.45 -65.84
CA PRO A 153 12.88 14.52 -66.78
C PRO A 153 12.53 13.88 -68.13
N ASN A 154 11.34 14.20 -68.63
CA ASN A 154 11.06 14.13 -70.05
C ASN A 154 12.04 15.05 -70.79
N HIS A 155 12.69 14.48 -71.81
CA HIS A 155 13.54 15.08 -72.84
C HIS A 155 14.99 15.44 -72.50
#